data_AF-A0A945LK14-F1
#
_entry.id   AF-A0A945LK14-F1
#
_cell.length_a   1.000
_cell.length_b   1.000
_cell.length_c   1.000
_cell.angle_alpha   90.00
_cell.angle_beta   90.00
_cell.angle_gamma   90.00
#
_symmetry.space_group_name_H-M   'P 1'
#
loop_
_entity.id
_entity.type
_entity.pdbx_description
1 polymer ?
#
loop_
_entity_poly.entity_id
_entity_poly.type
_entity_poly.pdbx_seq_one_letter_code
_entity_poly.pdbx_strand_id
1 'polypeptide(L)'
;MTFLYNIFILLYKIALWCFSLFNNKAKEIVENQKNLIQKIQSSTKSEENIVWFHAASLGEFEQGKSVIKIYKKKNPNHKILLSFYSPSGYNNIKNSELADW
;
A
#
# COMPACT_ATOMS: atom_id res chain seq x y z
N MET A 1 -15.56 21.78 -9.10
CA MET A 1 -15.34 20.84 -7.97
C MET A 1 -13.98 20.14 -8.06
N THR A 2 -13.58 19.61 -9.21
CA THR A 2 -12.25 18.98 -9.40
C THR A 2 -11.06 19.94 -9.28
N PHE A 3 -11.20 21.20 -9.69
CA PHE A 3 -10.12 22.20 -9.59
C PHE A 3 -9.69 22.46 -8.14
N LEU A 4 -10.65 22.81 -7.26
CA LEU A 4 -10.38 23.02 -5.84
C LEU A 4 -9.87 21.75 -5.14
N TYR A 5 -10.45 20.59 -5.49
CA TYR A 5 -9.99 19.30 -4.99
C TYR A 5 -8.52 19.03 -5.35
N ASN A 6 -8.13 19.26 -6.61
CA ASN A 6 -6.76 19.04 -7.06
C ASN A 6 -5.77 20.00 -6.36
N ILE A 7 -6.15 21.25 -6.15
CA ILE A 7 -5.36 22.21 -5.37
C ILE A 7 -5.19 21.71 -3.94
N PHE A 8 -6.27 21.26 -3.30
CA PHE A 8 -6.21 20.72 -1.94
C PHE A 8 -5.29 19.51 -1.84
N ILE A 9 -5.37 18.56 -2.77
CA ILE A 9 -4.49 17.39 -2.81
C ILE A 9 -3.02 17.79 -3.02
N LEU A 10 -2.75 18.78 -3.88
CA LEU A 10 -1.40 19.30 -4.07
C LEU A 10 -0.85 19.93 -2.77
N LEU A 11 -1.65 20.80 -2.13
CA LEU A 11 -1.27 21.44 -0.86
C LEU A 11 -1.04 20.42 0.24
N TYR A 12 -1.89 19.38 0.32
CA TYR A 12 -1.71 18.28 1.26
C TYR A 12 -0.39 17.52 1.04
N LYS A 13 -0.04 17.23 -0.22
CA LYS A 13 1.24 16.58 -0.55
C LYS A 13 2.45 17.45 -0.16
N ILE A 14 2.38 18.75 -0.43
CA ILE A 14 3.44 19.70 -0.03
C ILE A 14 3.55 19.75 1.49
N ALA A 15 2.43 19.84 2.21
CA ALA A 15 2.41 19.84 3.66
C ALA A 15 3.05 18.55 4.22
N LEU A 16 2.65 17.38 3.73
CA LEU A 16 3.26 16.09 4.12
C LEU A 16 4.77 16.07 3.85
N TRP A 17 5.20 16.57 2.70
CA TRP A 17 6.62 16.67 2.38
C TRP A 17 7.36 17.60 3.35
N CYS A 18 6.81 18.76 3.69
CA CYS A 18 7.38 19.64 4.72
C CYS A 18 7.45 18.96 6.09
N PHE A 19 6.37 18.29 6.52
CA PHE A 19 6.33 17.56 7.80
C PHE A 19 7.29 16.36 7.84
N SER A 20 7.64 15.78 6.69
CA SER A 20 8.60 14.67 6.61
C SER A 20 10.00 15.01 7.14
N LEU A 21 10.36 16.30 7.16
CA LEU A 21 11.63 16.77 7.69
C LEU A 21 11.71 16.65 9.22
N PHE A 22 10.56 16.60 9.90
CA PHE A 22 10.47 16.61 11.36
C PHE A 22 9.86 15.33 11.93
N ASN A 23 9.22 14.48 11.10
CA ASN A 23 8.52 13.29 11.56
C ASN A 23 8.84 12.06 10.71
N ASN A 24 9.36 11.01 11.36
CA ASN A 24 9.75 9.77 10.70
C ASN A 24 8.58 9.06 10.00
N LYS A 25 7.36 9.08 10.56
CA LYS A 25 6.19 8.48 9.89
C LYS A 25 5.83 9.24 8.62
N ALA A 26 5.85 10.56 8.65
CA ALA A 26 5.60 11.37 7.45
C ALA A 26 6.69 11.14 6.39
N LYS A 27 7.95 10.99 6.82
CA LYS A 27 9.07 10.61 5.96
C LYS A 27 8.86 9.26 5.29
N GLU A 28 8.48 8.24 6.05
CA GLU A 28 8.17 6.92 5.50
C GLU A 28 7.04 6.98 4.48
N ILE A 29 5.97 7.75 4.72
CA ILE A 29 4.87 7.93 3.75
C ILE A 29 5.41 8.52 2.44
N VAL A 30 6.15 9.62 2.52
CA VAL A 30 6.69 10.32 1.36
C VAL A 30 7.67 9.43 0.59
N GLU A 31 8.57 8.75 1.28
CA GLU A 31 9.57 7.87 0.65
C GLU A 31 8.94 6.63 0.03
N ASN A 32 7.99 5.98 0.70
CA ASN A 32 7.31 4.79 0.17
C ASN A 32 6.42 5.10 -1.04
N GLN A 33 5.91 6.33 -1.14
CA GLN A 33 5.11 6.77 -2.30
C GLN A 33 5.97 7.12 -3.52
N LYS A 34 7.25 7.48 -3.34
CA LYS A 34 8.15 7.78 -4.46
C LYS A 34 8.25 6.56 -5.37
N ASN A 35 7.91 6.77 -6.65
CA ASN A 35 7.97 5.75 -7.70
C ASN A 35 7.15 4.47 -7.41
N LEU A 36 6.18 4.52 -6.48
CA LEU A 36 5.41 3.34 -6.06
C LEU A 36 4.73 2.66 -7.25
N ILE A 37 4.05 3.44 -8.10
CA ILE A 37 3.35 2.91 -9.28
C ILE A 37 4.32 2.23 -10.25
N GLN A 38 5.47 2.85 -10.50
CA GLN A 38 6.49 2.29 -11.37
C GLN A 38 7.06 0.99 -10.80
N LYS A 39 7.30 0.95 -9.48
CA LYS A 39 7.74 -0.25 -8.76
C LYS A 39 6.72 -1.37 -8.92
N ILE A 40 5.44 -1.12 -8.61
CA ILE A 40 4.35 -2.10 -8.78
C ILE A 40 4.33 -2.60 -10.22
N GLN A 41 4.23 -1.70 -11.20
CA GLN A 41 4.19 -2.06 -12.62
C GLN A 41 5.38 -2.90 -13.05
N SER A 42 6.60 -2.56 -12.61
CA SER A 42 7.80 -3.33 -12.94
C SER A 42 7.81 -4.72 -12.28
N SER A 43 7.34 -4.84 -11.04
CA SER A 43 7.33 -6.10 -10.29
C SER A 43 6.22 -7.06 -10.71
N THR A 44 5.12 -6.53 -11.26
CA THR A 44 3.93 -7.33 -11.63
C THR A 44 3.82 -7.58 -13.14
N LYS A 45 4.74 -7.04 -13.95
CA LYS A 45 4.59 -7.04 -15.42
C LYS A 45 4.49 -8.43 -16.05
N SER A 46 5.23 -9.39 -15.51
CA SER A 46 5.32 -10.77 -16.01
C SER A 46 4.40 -11.75 -15.28
N GLU A 47 3.59 -11.25 -14.35
CA GLU A 47 2.80 -12.08 -13.46
C GLU A 47 1.34 -12.02 -13.89
N GLU A 48 0.74 -13.19 -14.05
CA GLU A 48 -0.69 -13.33 -14.33
C GLU A 48 -1.44 -13.66 -13.04
N ASN A 49 -2.76 -13.43 -13.05
CA ASN A 49 -3.64 -13.79 -11.93
C ASN A 49 -3.29 -13.13 -10.58
N ILE A 50 -2.96 -11.84 -10.61
CA ILE A 50 -2.73 -11.04 -9.41
C ILE A 50 -4.06 -10.60 -8.82
N VAL A 51 -4.26 -10.88 -7.53
CA VAL A 51 -5.31 -10.26 -6.73
C VAL A 51 -4.70 -9.14 -5.89
N TRP A 52 -5.36 -7.99 -5.87
CA TRP A 52 -4.93 -6.85 -5.07
C TRP A 52 -5.82 -6.68 -3.85
N PHE A 53 -5.23 -6.79 -2.67
CA PHE A 53 -5.84 -6.38 -1.40
C PHE A 53 -5.25 -5.06 -0.93
N HIS A 54 -6.10 -4.16 -0.44
CA HIS A 54 -5.69 -2.91 0.18
C HIS A 54 -6.26 -2.82 1.60
N ALA A 55 -5.45 -2.32 2.53
CA ALA A 55 -5.90 -1.95 3.87
C ALA A 55 -5.38 -0.54 4.23
N ALA A 56 -6.25 0.31 4.77
CA ALA A 56 -5.84 1.63 5.23
C ALA A 56 -4.95 1.56 6.48
N SER A 57 -5.09 0.51 7.30
CA SER A 57 -4.38 0.35 8.57
C SER A 57 -4.05 -1.11 8.92
N LEU A 58 -3.21 -1.30 9.94
CA LEU A 58 -2.92 -2.63 10.49
C LEU A 58 -4.17 -3.30 11.10
N GLY A 59 -5.04 -2.53 11.76
CA GLY A 59 -6.26 -3.05 12.37
C GLY A 59 -7.25 -3.58 11.32
N GLU A 60 -7.42 -2.82 10.23
CA GLU A 60 -8.26 -3.26 9.10
C GLU A 60 -7.70 -4.53 8.43
N PHE A 61 -6.37 -4.61 8.27
CA PHE A 61 -5.74 -5.83 7.78
C PHE A 61 -5.99 -7.02 8.70
N GLU A 62 -5.82 -6.88 10.02
CA GLU A 62 -6.05 -8.00 10.94
C GLU A 62 -7.51 -8.49 10.90
N GLN A 63 -8.47 -7.59 10.70
CA GLN A 63 -9.88 -7.96 10.47
C GLN A 63 -10.06 -8.70 9.13
N GLY A 64 -9.42 -8.23 8.06
CA GLY A 64 -9.52 -8.81 6.71
C GLY A 64 -8.61 -10.02 6.44
N LYS A 65 -7.68 -10.34 7.35
CA LYS A 65 -6.64 -11.37 7.17
C LYS A 65 -7.20 -12.75 6.88
N SER A 66 -8.33 -13.10 7.49
CA SER A 66 -9.04 -14.36 7.26
C SER A 66 -9.50 -14.49 5.80
N VAL A 67 -9.99 -13.40 5.21
CA VAL A 67 -10.42 -13.34 3.80
C VAL A 67 -9.25 -13.63 2.88
N ILE A 68 -8.10 -12.98 3.10
CA ILE A 68 -6.88 -13.18 2.30
C ILE A 68 -6.42 -14.65 2.37
N LYS A 69 -6.39 -15.24 3.59
CA LYS A 69 -6.01 -16.64 3.80
C LYS A 69 -6.93 -17.61 3.06
N ILE A 70 -8.24 -17.42 3.19
CA ILE A 70 -9.24 -18.28 2.52
C ILE A 70 -9.14 -18.14 1.00
N TYR A 71 -8.93 -16.92 0.51
CA TYR A 71 -8.74 -16.66 -0.91
C TYR A 71 -7.50 -17.38 -1.46
N LYS A 72 -6.34 -17.26 -0.78
CA LYS A 72 -5.09 -17.94 -1.17
C LYS A 72 -5.26 -19.45 -1.23
N LYS A 73 -5.98 -20.03 -0.26
CA LYS A 73 -6.26 -21.48 -0.23
C LYS A 73 -7.14 -21.92 -1.40
N LYS A 74 -8.12 -21.11 -1.80
CA LYS A 74 -9.03 -21.42 -2.92
C LYS A 74 -8.39 -21.18 -4.29
N ASN A 75 -7.45 -20.24 -4.38
CA ASN A 75 -6.79 -19.86 -5.62
C ASN A 75 -5.26 -19.96 -5.47
N PRO A 76 -4.70 -21.18 -5.36
CA PRO A 76 -3.28 -21.38 -5.05
C PRO A 76 -2.33 -20.83 -6.12
N ASN A 77 -2.82 -20.65 -7.35
CA ASN A 77 -2.04 -20.11 -8.47
C ASN A 77 -2.12 -18.58 -8.57
N HIS A 78 -2.95 -17.92 -7.76
CA HIS A 78 -3.06 -16.46 -7.77
C HIS A 78 -1.99 -15.85 -6.87
N LYS A 79 -1.42 -14.74 -7.34
CA LYS A 79 -0.44 -13.96 -6.58
C LYS A 79 -1.13 -12.83 -5.83
N ILE A 80 -0.70 -12.55 -4.61
CA ILE A 80 -1.32 -11.54 -3.75
C ILE A 80 -0.44 -10.30 -3.68
N LEU A 81 -0.94 -9.18 -4.19
CA LEU A 81 -0.39 -7.86 -3.95
C LEU A 81 -1.14 -7.22 -2.77
N LEU A 82 -0.43 -6.88 -1.70
CA LEU A 82 -1.02 -6.29 -0.50
C LEU A 82 -0.46 -4.88 -0.26
N SER A 83 -1.30 -3.87 -0.41
CA SER A 83 -0.89 -2.49 -0.17
C SER A 83 -1.48 -1.91 1.11
N PHE A 84 -0.73 -1.01 1.73
CA PHE A 84 -1.14 -0.29 2.93
C PHE A 84 -1.06 1.21 2.72
N TYR A 85 -2.04 1.95 3.24
CA TYR A 85 -1.91 3.40 3.36
C TYR A 85 -1.00 3.78 4.55
N SER A 86 -1.12 3.05 5.67
CA SER A 86 -0.36 3.32 6.88
C SER A 86 1.03 2.64 6.90
N PRO A 87 2.12 3.38 7.20
CA PRO A 87 3.46 2.81 7.33
C PRO A 87 3.54 1.71 8.40
N SER A 88 2.78 1.83 9.49
CA SER A 88 2.76 0.78 10.51
C SER A 88 2.13 -0.51 9.98
N GLY A 89 1.13 -0.44 9.10
CA GLY A 89 0.58 -1.64 8.45
C GLY A 89 1.63 -2.32 7.58
N TYR A 90 2.24 -1.55 6.67
CA TYR A 90 3.29 -2.05 5.78
C TYR A 90 4.49 -2.63 6.54
N ASN A 91 5.06 -1.90 7.51
CA ASN A 91 6.27 -2.32 8.19
C ASN A 91 6.10 -3.59 9.03
N ASN A 92 4.89 -3.86 9.56
CA ASN A 92 4.62 -5.08 10.32
C ASN A 92 4.36 -6.29 9.41
N ILE A 93 3.89 -6.10 8.18
CA ILE A 93 3.39 -7.18 7.32
C ILE A 93 4.26 -7.45 6.09
N LYS A 94 5.14 -6.52 5.68
CA LYS A 94 5.96 -6.63 4.45
C LYS A 94 6.81 -7.90 4.32
N ASN A 95 7.10 -8.59 5.43
CA ASN A 95 7.88 -9.84 5.43
C ASN A 95 7.00 -11.09 5.67
N SER A 96 5.68 -10.95 5.59
CA SER A 96 4.74 -12.04 5.80
C SER A 96 4.57 -12.88 4.54
N GLU A 97 4.48 -14.20 4.70
CA GLU A 97 4.17 -15.15 3.62
C GLU A 97 2.73 -15.01 3.06
N LEU A 98 1.91 -14.12 3.63
CA LEU A 98 0.53 -13.90 3.20
C LEU A 98 0.43 -13.15 1.87
N ALA A 99 1.43 -12.35 1.52
CA ALA A 99 1.48 -11.58 0.28
C ALA A 99 2.75 -11.91 -0.51
N ASP A 100 2.68 -11.79 -1.82
CA ASP A 100 3.81 -11.90 -2.72
C ASP A 100 4.49 -10.52 -2.94
N TRP A 101 3.74 -9.42 -2.73
CA TRP A 101 4.21 -8.03 -2.74
C TRP A 101 3.56 -7.17 -1.67
#